data_AF-A0A9W7MDK9-F1
#
_entry.id   AF-A0A9W7MDK9-F1
#
_cell.length_a   1.000
_cell.length_b   1.000
_cell.length_c   1.000
_cell.angle_alpha   90.00
_cell.angle_beta   90.00
_cell.angle_gamma   90.00
#
_symmetry.space_group_name_H-M   'P 1'
#
loop_
_entity.id
_entity.type
_entity.pdbx_description
1 polymer ?
#
loop_
_entity_poly.entity_id
_entity_poly.type
_entity_poly.pdbx_seq_one_letter_code
_entity_poly.pdbx_strand_id
1 'polypeptide(L)'
;MLLILFFLSQIKDVVYKNLQGPSSTEVAITLNWSRSVSCTGLLLQSVLLKSAVTGKNVSSTCINAHGAAIGVVQPAPCFQDIDH
;
A
#
# COMPACT_ATOMS: atom_id res chain seq x y z
N MET A 1 10.57 3.65 -0.52
CA MET A 1 9.82 2.63 0.23
C MET A 1 8.73 3.34 1.02
N LEU A 2 7.46 3.06 0.71
CA LEU A 2 6.33 3.53 1.50
C LEU A 2 6.07 2.51 2.61
N LEU A 3 6.38 2.89 3.85
CA LEU A 3 6.24 2.02 5.00
C LEU A 3 5.13 2.56 5.90
N ILE A 4 4.01 1.84 5.97
CA ILE A 4 3.01 2.09 7.02
C ILE A 4 3.33 1.14 8.16
N LEU A 5 3.87 1.69 9.25
CA LEU A 5 4.08 0.95 10.50
C LEU A 5 2.95 1.26 11.48
N PHE A 6 2.45 0.19 12.09
CA PHE A 6 1.78 0.08 13.38
C PHE A 6 1.18 1.37 13.96
N PHE A 7 -0.15 1.48 13.89
CA PHE A 7 -0.89 2.15 14.95
C PHE A 7 -1.66 1.07 15.72
N LEU A 8 -1.55 1.08 17.05
CA LEU A 8 -2.29 0.19 17.96
C LEU A 8 -3.79 0.57 18.06
N SER A 9 -4.28 1.40 17.14
CA SER A 9 -5.63 1.93 17.10
C SER A 9 -6.31 1.63 15.77
N GLN A 10 -7.64 1.66 15.78
CA GLN A 10 -8.45 1.59 14.56
C GLN A 10 -8.11 2.78 13.67
N ILE A 11 -7.55 2.50 12.50
CA ILE A 11 -7.30 3.49 11.46
C ILE A 11 -8.39 3.36 10.41
N LYS A 12 -8.96 4.50 10.03
CA LYS A 12 -9.94 4.62 8.95
C LYS A 12 -9.50 5.72 8.00
N ASP A 13 -9.95 5.64 6.75
CA ASP A 13 -9.85 6.71 5.75
C ASP A 13 -8.40 7.17 5.48
N VAL A 14 -7.51 6.21 5.25
CA VAL A 14 -6.09 6.48 4.98
C VAL A 14 -5.89 6.73 3.48
N VAL A 15 -5.44 7.92 3.11
CA VAL A 15 -5.23 8.27 1.69
C VAL A 15 -3.75 8.50 1.38
N TYR A 16 -3.23 7.74 0.41
CA TYR A 16 -1.93 7.99 -0.21
C TYR A 16 -2.13 8.43 -1.64
N LYS A 17 -1.69 9.65 -1.96
CA LYS A 17 -1.87 10.24 -3.28
C LYS A 17 -0.56 10.73 -3.89
N ASN A 18 -0.42 10.56 -5.20
CA ASN A 18 0.66 11.14 -6.02
C ASN A 18 2.07 10.77 -5.53
N LEU A 19 2.26 9.52 -5.10
CA LEU A 19 3.56 9.03 -4.68
C LEU A 19 4.32 8.51 -5.89
N GLN A 20 5.52 9.02 -6.17
CA GLN A 20 6.36 8.52 -7.25
C GLN A 20 7.81 8.43 -6.80
N GLY A 21 8.50 7.35 -7.15
CA GLY A 21 9.93 7.25 -6.92
C GLY A 21 10.47 5.82 -6.91
N PRO A 22 11.80 5.69 -6.89
CA PRO A 22 12.46 4.40 -6.78
C PRO A 22 12.41 3.87 -5.33
N SER A 23 12.29 2.55 -5.19
CA SER A 23 12.38 1.80 -3.94
C SER A 23 13.64 0.95 -3.96
N SER A 24 14.48 1.12 -2.95
CA SER A 24 15.70 0.32 -2.78
C SER A 24 15.45 -1.09 -2.25
N THR A 25 14.19 -1.39 -1.92
CA THR A 25 13.74 -2.67 -1.35
C THR A 25 12.81 -3.39 -2.33
N GLU A 26 12.82 -4.72 -2.29
CA GLU A 26 11.94 -5.56 -3.12
C GLU A 26 10.46 -5.35 -2.78
N VAL A 27 10.14 -5.09 -1.51
CA VAL A 27 8.79 -4.67 -1.09
C VAL A 27 8.74 -3.14 -1.05
N ALA A 28 8.00 -2.53 -1.96
CA ALA A 28 7.86 -1.07 -2.04
C ALA A 28 6.70 -0.53 -1.21
N ILE A 29 5.67 -1.34 -1.01
CA ILE A 29 4.47 -1.00 -0.23
C ILE A 29 4.29 -2.06 0.86
N THR A 30 4.34 -1.64 2.13
CA THR A 30 4.03 -2.53 3.26
C THR A 30 2.88 -1.93 4.05
N LEU A 31 1.79 -2.69 4.12
CA LEU A 31 0.56 -2.34 4.81
C LEU A 31 0.26 -3.42 5.86
N ASN A 32 0.68 -3.20 7.11
CA ASN A 32 0.53 -4.21 8.16
C ASN A 32 -0.32 -3.70 9.32
N TRP A 33 -1.56 -4.20 9.41
CA TRP A 33 -2.49 -3.87 10.48
C TRP A 33 -2.63 -5.03 11.47
N SER A 34 -3.07 -4.71 12.69
CA SER A 34 -3.24 -5.70 13.76
C SER A 34 -4.25 -6.78 13.34
N ARG A 35 -4.01 -8.02 13.78
CA ARG A 35 -4.98 -9.11 13.58
C ARG A 35 -6.36 -8.79 14.13
N SER A 36 -6.42 -7.99 15.19
CA SER A 36 -7.65 -7.61 15.88
C SER A 36 -8.29 -6.33 15.33
N VAL A 37 -7.56 -5.55 14.52
CA VAL A 37 -8.00 -4.23 14.06
C VAL A 37 -7.64 -4.09 12.59
N SER A 38 -8.64 -4.22 11.72
CA SER A 38 -8.49 -3.94 10.31
C SER A 38 -8.45 -2.44 10.04
N CYS A 39 -7.72 -2.06 8.99
CA CYS A 39 -7.86 -0.74 8.39
C CYS A 39 -8.92 -0.80 7.29
N THR A 40 -9.86 0.13 7.35
CA THR A 40 -10.95 0.27 6.37
C THR A 40 -10.91 1.66 5.78
N GLY A 41 -11.24 1.79 4.50
CA GLY A 41 -11.14 3.09 3.79
C GLY A 41 -9.71 3.47 3.41
N LEU A 42 -8.81 2.50 3.19
CA LEU A 42 -7.53 2.79 2.55
C LEU A 42 -7.78 3.21 1.10
N LEU A 43 -7.18 4.31 0.66
CA LEU A 43 -7.21 4.77 -0.72
C LEU A 43 -5.79 4.99 -1.24
N LEU A 44 -5.38 4.19 -2.23
CA LEU A 44 -4.18 4.47 -3.02
C LEU A 44 -4.57 5.18 -4.31
N GLN A 45 -4.11 6.41 -4.49
CA GLN A 45 -4.40 7.21 -5.68
C GLN A 45 -3.11 7.61 -6.41
N SER A 46 -2.96 7.16 -7.66
CA SER A 46 -1.80 7.56 -8.50
C SER A 46 -0.45 7.32 -7.81
N VAL A 47 -0.20 6.08 -7.39
CA VAL A 47 1.03 5.65 -6.68
C VAL A 47 1.91 4.87 -7.65
N LEU A 48 3.11 5.36 -7.95
CA LEU A 48 4.05 4.75 -8.90
C LEU A 48 5.41 4.55 -8.23
N LEU A 49 5.59 3.40 -7.59
CA LEU A 49 6.85 2.98 -7.01
C LEU A 49 7.53 1.96 -7.92
N LYS A 50 8.78 2.26 -8.31
CA LYS A 50 9.60 1.39 -9.16
C LYS A 50 10.81 0.89 -8.38
N SER A 51 11.48 -0.16 -8.83
CA SER A 51 12.75 -0.58 -8.23
C SER A 51 13.84 0.46 -8.47
N ALA A 52 14.65 0.74 -7.45
CA ALA A 52 15.91 1.49 -7.61
C ALA A 52 16.99 0.65 -8.32
N VAL A 53 16.82 -0.68 -8.34
CA VAL A 53 17.71 -1.64 -9.00
C VAL A 53 17.14 -1.99 -10.37
N THR A 54 17.93 -1.72 -11.42
CA THR A 54 17.56 -1.99 -12.81
C THR A 54 17.21 -3.47 -13.02
N GLY A 55 16.10 -3.73 -13.72
CA GLY A 55 15.66 -5.10 -14.03
C GLY A 55 14.96 -5.85 -12.90
N LYS A 56 14.84 -5.24 -11.71
CA LYS A 56 14.02 -5.80 -10.62
C LYS A 56 12.63 -5.15 -10.58
N ASN A 57 11.65 -5.95 -10.20
CA ASN A 57 10.31 -5.47 -9.87
C ASN A 57 10.18 -5.30 -8.36
N VAL A 58 9.24 -4.45 -7.96
CA VAL A 58 8.85 -4.31 -6.57
C VAL A 58 7.48 -4.92 -6.35
N SER A 59 7.20 -5.36 -5.13
CA SER A 59 5.93 -5.93 -4.71
C SER A 59 5.32 -5.14 -3.56
N SER A 60 4.08 -5.48 -3.24
CA SER A 60 3.37 -4.96 -2.08
C SER A 60 2.98 -6.10 -1.14
N THR A 61 3.02 -5.86 0.16
CA THR A 61 2.59 -6.82 1.19
C THR A 61 1.53 -6.18 2.09
N CYS A 62 0.43 -6.90 2.32
CA CYS A 62 -0.75 -6.41 3.01
C CYS A 62 -1.24 -7.40 4.07
N ILE A 63 -1.62 -6.93 5.25
CA ILE A 63 -2.24 -7.72 6.33
C ILE A 63 -3.42 -6.92 6.90
N ASN A 64 -4.64 -7.47 6.85
CA ASN A 64 -5.88 -6.84 7.35
C ASN A 64 -6.17 -5.46 6.76
N ALA A 65 -6.03 -5.41 5.45
CA ALA A 65 -6.03 -4.23 4.61
C ALA A 65 -7.31 -4.17 3.78
N HIS A 66 -8.14 -3.16 3.95
CA HIS A 66 -9.34 -2.99 3.13
C HIS A 66 -9.40 -1.58 2.56
N GLY A 67 -9.56 -1.48 1.24
CA GLY A 67 -9.45 -0.20 0.55
C GLY A 67 -9.90 -0.22 -0.89
N ALA A 68 -9.44 0.79 -1.63
CA ALA A 68 -9.61 0.94 -3.06
C ALA A 68 -8.35 1.57 -3.68
N ALA A 69 -8.15 1.31 -4.96
CA ALA A 69 -7.13 1.96 -5.78
C ALA A 69 -7.78 2.83 -6.87
N ILE A 70 -7.31 4.07 -7.04
CA ILE A 70 -7.79 4.98 -8.08
C ILE A 70 -6.61 5.45 -8.95
N GLY A 71 -6.75 5.29 -10.27
CA GLY A 71 -5.72 5.65 -11.24
C GLY A 71 -4.60 4.61 -11.33
N VAL A 72 -3.38 5.04 -11.67
CA VAL A 72 -2.24 4.13 -11.82
C VAL A 72 -1.64 3.81 -10.46
N VAL A 73 -1.69 2.54 -10.06
CA VAL A 73 -1.06 2.04 -8.83
C VAL A 73 -0.06 0.93 -9.18
N GLN A 74 1.23 1.19 -8.96
CA GLN A 74 2.32 0.22 -9.05
C GLN A 74 3.23 0.31 -7.82
N PRO A 75 3.66 -0.83 -7.23
CA PRO A 75 3.27 -2.19 -7.60
C PRO A 75 1.78 -2.47 -7.36
N ALA A 76 1.26 -3.55 -7.97
CA ALA A 76 -0.16 -3.90 -7.88
C ALA A 76 -0.59 -3.96 -6.40
N PRO A 77 -1.70 -3.31 -6.01
CA PRO A 77 -2.15 -3.30 -4.62
C PRO A 77 -2.49 -4.73 -4.15
N CYS A 78 -2.23 -5.00 -2.87
CA CYS A 78 -2.47 -6.31 -2.24
C CYS A 78 -3.58 -6.31 -1.17
N PHE A 79 -4.30 -5.20 -1.03
CA PHE A 79 -5.40 -5.08 -0.07
C PHE A 79 -6.68 -5.67 -0.65
N GLN A 80 -7.64 -5.97 0.22
CA GLN A 80 -8.96 -6.41 -0.20
C GLN A 80 -9.76 -5.20 -0.68
N ASP A 81 -10.14 -5.19 -1.95
CA ASP A 81 -11.02 -4.16 -2.48
C ASP A 81 -12.40 -4.24 -1.82
N ILE A 82 -12.95 -3.10 -1.40
CA ILE A 82 -14.28 -3.01 -0.78
C ILE A 82 -15.40 -2.96 -1.86
N ASP A 83 -15.09 -3.21 -3.13
CA ASP A 83 -16.10 -3.30 -4.19
C ASP A 83 -16.70 -4.72 -4.29
N HIS A 84 -17.69 -5.01 -3.43
CA HIS A 84 -18.82 -5.86 -3.80
C HIS A 84 -20.12 -5.43 -3.10
#